data_AF-A0A2E1M477-F1
#
_entry.id   AF-A0A2E1M477-F1
#
_cell.length_a   1.000
_cell.length_b   1.000
_cell.length_c   1.000
_cell.angle_alpha   90.00
_cell.angle_beta   90.00
_cell.angle_gamma   90.00
#
_symmetry.space_group_name_H-M   'P 1'
#
loop_
_entity.id
_entity.type
_entity.pdbx_description
1 polymer ?
#
loop_
_entity_poly.entity_id
_entity_poly.type
_entity_poly.pdbx_seq_one_letter_code
_entity_poly.pdbx_strand_id
1 'polypeptide(L)'
;DALPPEASLWGNAIQVRHLPLGYRSISRQDQLRLAQELSKGNGKIYIHCHHGKHRAPAAALTALRSLGQLNPSEANEWLDRCGVAYEGLRTVVAEATAAESHQIESAMPLEVTCPTKTLSRLMAEVDDVWDRLKKVPSPDDPNAQTQPEDASQLVDLLRLASTTAGPVEAEYHQQMKAAVDLANQLEIRVRAGESAAPIRAALRKSCRSCHQSFRD
;
A
#
# COMPACT_ATOMS: atom_id res chain seq x y z
N ASP A 1 -4.83 -4.89 15.26
CA ASP A 1 -4.64 -3.71 14.39
C ASP A 1 -3.24 -3.16 14.55
N ALA A 2 -2.50 -2.99 13.45
CA ALA A 2 -1.15 -2.42 13.44
C ALA A 2 -1.21 -0.89 13.39
N LEU A 3 -1.92 -0.31 14.36
CA LEU A 3 -2.01 1.14 14.49
C LEU A 3 -0.60 1.70 14.75
N PRO A 4 -0.19 2.76 14.04
CA PRO A 4 1.04 3.46 14.41
C PRO A 4 0.98 3.85 15.90
N PRO A 5 2.11 3.82 16.62
CA PRO A 5 2.16 4.51 17.90
C PRO A 5 1.80 5.99 17.68
N GLU A 6 0.91 6.54 18.51
CA GLU A 6 0.57 7.96 18.45
C GLU A 6 1.81 8.80 18.80
N ALA A 7 2.56 9.21 17.78
CA ALA A 7 3.87 9.86 17.95
C ALA A 7 3.81 11.07 18.90
N SER A 8 2.69 11.79 18.91
CA SER A 8 2.39 12.90 19.82
C SER A 8 2.43 12.51 21.30
N LEU A 9 2.06 11.27 21.65
CA LEU A 9 2.11 10.77 23.02
C LEU A 9 3.53 10.38 23.49
N TRP A 10 4.43 10.09 22.54
CA TRP A 10 5.78 9.59 22.84
C TRP A 10 6.87 10.67 22.76
N GLY A 11 6.52 11.90 22.33
CA GLY A 11 7.46 13.02 22.24
C GLY A 11 8.73 12.65 21.47
N ASN A 12 9.90 12.89 22.07
CA ASN A 12 11.21 12.55 21.47
C ASN A 12 11.65 11.09 21.70
N ALA A 13 10.83 10.25 22.35
CA ALA A 13 11.20 8.87 22.65
C ALA A 13 11.10 7.94 21.42
N ILE A 14 10.35 8.35 20.39
CA ILE A 14 10.21 7.63 19.12
C ILE A 14 10.43 8.62 17.98
N GLN A 15 11.22 8.21 16.98
CA GLN A 15 11.33 8.94 15.72
C GLN A 15 10.43 8.28 14.69
N VAL A 16 9.51 9.06 14.11
CA VAL A 16 8.60 8.57 13.06
C VAL A 16 9.12 8.99 11.69
N ARG A 17 9.17 8.03 10.79
CA ARG A 17 9.64 8.16 9.42
C ARG A 17 8.61 7.54 8.48
N HIS A 18 8.37 8.19 7.35
CA HIS A 18 7.35 7.81 6.38
C HIS A 18 8.00 7.39 5.06
N LEU A 19 7.47 6.30 4.51
CA LEU A 19 7.77 5.84 3.16
C LEU A 19 6.47 5.33 2.51
N PRO A 20 5.85 6.08 1.60
CA PRO A 20 4.69 5.59 0.86
C PRO A 20 5.07 4.40 -0.02
N LEU A 21 4.45 3.25 0.23
CA LEU A 21 4.68 2.01 -0.54
C LEU A 21 3.38 1.47 -1.12
N GLY A 22 3.47 1.00 -2.37
CA GLY A 22 2.41 0.28 -3.05
C GLY A 22 2.43 -1.22 -2.74
N TYR A 23 1.56 -1.97 -3.42
CA TYR A 23 1.48 -3.44 -3.31
C TYR A 23 2.21 -4.19 -4.43
N ARG A 24 2.53 -3.52 -5.55
CA ARG A 24 3.14 -4.15 -6.73
C ARG A 24 4.66 -4.29 -6.63
N SER A 25 5.35 -3.36 -5.98
CA SER A 25 6.81 -3.40 -5.85
C SER A 25 7.33 -2.39 -4.82
N ILE A 26 8.63 -2.53 -4.48
CA ILE A 26 9.43 -1.55 -3.74
C ILE A 26 10.65 -1.23 -4.61
N SER A 27 10.78 0.03 -5.03
CA SER A 27 11.85 0.47 -5.93
C SER A 27 13.22 0.28 -5.29
N ARG A 28 14.28 0.00 -6.07
CA ARG A 28 15.64 -0.18 -5.50
C ARG A 28 16.07 1.03 -4.65
N GLN A 29 15.70 2.24 -5.06
CA GLN A 29 15.92 3.44 -4.27
C GLN A 29 15.28 3.33 -2.89
N ASP A 30 14.00 2.97 -2.82
CA ASP A 30 13.28 2.79 -1.55
C ASP A 30 13.85 1.64 -0.70
N GLN A 31 14.35 0.56 -1.31
CA GLN A 31 15.04 -0.52 -0.60
C GLN A 31 16.30 0.01 0.12
N LEU A 32 17.10 0.84 -0.56
CA LEU A 32 18.29 1.46 0.02
C LEU A 32 17.94 2.43 1.15
N ARG A 33 16.87 3.22 0.99
CA ARG A 33 16.39 4.13 2.04
C ARG A 33 15.94 3.36 3.29
N LEU A 34 15.22 2.26 3.12
CA LEU A 34 14.82 1.38 4.23
C LEU A 34 16.05 0.76 4.90
N ALA A 35 17.00 0.22 4.12
CA ALA A 35 18.24 -0.34 4.63
C ALA A 35 19.06 0.70 5.41
N GLN A 36 19.09 1.95 4.93
CA GLN A 36 19.77 3.06 5.59
C GLN A 36 19.13 3.38 6.94
N GLU A 37 17.80 3.43 7.04
CA GLU A 37 17.16 3.64 8.34
C GLU A 37 17.41 2.49 9.31
N LEU A 38 17.47 1.25 8.82
CA LEU A 38 17.83 0.09 9.63
C LEU A 38 19.29 0.10 10.08
N SER A 39 20.23 0.55 9.22
CA SER A 39 21.66 0.57 9.55
C SER A 39 22.02 1.65 10.56
N LYS A 40 21.25 2.74 10.64
CA LYS A 40 21.39 3.80 11.67
C LYS A 40 20.99 3.33 13.07
N GLY A 41 20.30 2.20 13.20
CA GLY A 41 19.56 1.83 14.39
C GLY A 41 20.42 1.44 15.60
N ASN A 42 20.66 2.38 16.51
CA ASN A 42 21.09 2.11 17.89
C ASN A 42 19.94 1.62 18.80
N GLY A 43 18.84 1.08 18.24
CA GLY A 43 17.61 0.74 18.96
C GLY A 43 16.63 -0.13 18.17
N LYS A 44 15.49 -0.50 18.79
CA LYS A 44 14.46 -1.35 18.16
C LYS A 44 13.63 -0.54 17.17
N ILE A 45 13.54 -1.02 15.92
CA ILE A 45 12.72 -0.41 14.87
C ILE A 45 11.38 -1.12 14.79
N TYR A 46 10.30 -0.35 14.75
CA TYR A 46 8.94 -0.84 14.50
C TYR A 46 8.46 -0.34 13.14
N ILE A 47 8.15 -1.27 12.23
CA ILE A 47 7.61 -0.96 10.91
C ILE A 47 6.14 -1.39 10.89
N HIS A 48 5.27 -0.48 10.46
CA HIS A 48 3.84 -0.76 10.34
C HIS A 48 3.32 -0.28 8.97
N CYS A 49 2.15 -0.82 8.61
CA CYS A 49 1.34 -0.35 7.49
C CYS A 49 -0.11 -0.45 7.92
N HIS A 50 -1.06 -0.17 7.03
CA HIS A 50 -2.48 -0.11 7.43
C HIS A 50 -2.99 -1.38 8.17
N HIS A 51 -2.72 -2.57 7.63
CA HIS A 51 -3.07 -3.84 8.29
C HIS A 51 -1.87 -4.51 9.00
N GLY A 52 -0.66 -3.96 8.87
CA GLY A 52 0.59 -4.55 9.39
C GLY A 52 1.00 -5.89 8.79
N LYS A 53 0.17 -6.49 7.92
CA LYS A 53 0.34 -7.87 7.43
C LYS A 53 1.14 -8.00 6.13
N HIS A 54 1.19 -6.94 5.32
CA HIS A 54 1.63 -7.04 3.93
C HIS A 54 2.83 -6.15 3.63
N ARG A 55 2.59 -4.84 3.46
CA ARG A 55 3.65 -3.87 3.12
C ARG A 55 4.73 -3.75 4.20
N ALA A 56 4.36 -3.84 5.48
CA ALA A 56 5.32 -3.68 6.57
C ALA A 56 6.32 -4.85 6.66
N PRO A 57 5.88 -6.13 6.68
CA PRO A 57 6.79 -7.27 6.57
C PRO A 57 7.64 -7.21 5.29
N ALA A 58 7.05 -6.88 4.14
CA ALA A 58 7.80 -6.78 2.90
C ALA A 58 8.90 -5.70 2.98
N ALA A 59 8.59 -4.52 3.49
CA ALA A 59 9.57 -3.44 3.70
C ALA A 59 10.70 -3.87 4.65
N ALA A 60 10.36 -4.50 5.77
CA ALA A 60 11.35 -5.00 6.75
C ALA A 60 12.30 -6.02 6.11
N LEU A 61 11.73 -7.03 5.42
CA LEU A 61 12.51 -8.12 4.84
C LEU A 61 13.37 -7.63 3.68
N THR A 62 12.85 -6.77 2.80
CA THR A 62 13.63 -6.17 1.73
C THR A 62 14.80 -5.33 2.25
N ALA A 63 14.61 -4.62 3.37
CA ALA A 63 15.68 -3.86 4.02
C ALA A 63 16.77 -4.79 4.60
N LEU A 64 16.38 -5.84 5.32
CA LEU A 64 17.30 -6.85 5.87
C LEU A 64 18.09 -7.57 4.76
N ARG A 65 17.43 -7.90 3.65
CA ARG A 65 18.11 -8.47 2.48
C ARG A 65 19.08 -7.50 1.82
N SER A 66 18.71 -6.22 1.73
CA SER A 66 19.59 -5.16 1.22
C SER A 66 20.81 -4.94 2.12
N LEU A 67 20.68 -5.21 3.42
CA LEU A 67 21.80 -5.22 4.37
C LEU A 67 22.63 -6.51 4.35
N GLY A 68 22.24 -7.52 3.56
CA GLY A 68 22.88 -8.85 3.55
C GLY A 68 22.67 -9.64 4.85
N GLN A 69 21.69 -9.27 5.68
CA GLN A 69 21.41 -9.89 6.98
C GLN A 69 20.38 -11.02 6.90
N LEU A 70 19.81 -11.25 5.72
CA LEU A 70 18.79 -12.27 5.50
C LEU A 70 18.95 -12.86 4.11
N ASN A 71 18.99 -14.18 4.01
CA ASN A 71 19.08 -14.86 2.72
C ASN A 71 17.67 -15.04 2.08
N PRO A 72 17.57 -15.36 0.77
CA PRO A 72 16.26 -15.49 0.11
C PRO A 72 15.33 -16.54 0.73
N SER A 73 15.86 -17.67 1.20
CA SER A 73 15.07 -18.76 1.79
C SER A 73 14.45 -18.32 3.11
N GLU A 74 15.26 -17.75 4.01
CA GLU A 74 14.77 -17.23 5.29
C GLU A 74 13.74 -16.11 5.07
N ALA A 75 13.95 -15.24 4.08
CA ALA A 75 13.01 -14.20 3.75
C ALA A 75 11.64 -14.75 3.33
N ASN A 76 11.63 -15.82 2.52
CA ASN A 76 10.40 -16.49 2.11
C ASN A 76 9.65 -17.12 3.29
N GLU A 77 10.36 -17.79 4.21
CA GLU A 77 9.75 -18.33 5.43
C GLU A 77 9.08 -17.24 6.27
N TRP A 78 9.71 -16.07 6.37
CA TRP A 78 9.11 -14.91 7.06
C TRP A 78 7.90 -14.35 6.33
N LEU A 79 7.91 -14.28 4.99
CA LEU A 79 6.75 -13.87 4.20
C LEU A 79 5.55 -14.78 4.45
N ASP A 80 5.78 -16.09 4.50
CA ASP A 80 4.76 -17.09 4.80
C ASP A 80 4.21 -16.91 6.23
N ARG A 81 5.10 -16.78 7.21
CA ARG A 81 4.72 -16.58 8.61
C ARG A 81 3.94 -15.29 8.83
N CYS A 82 4.30 -14.21 8.14
CA CYS A 82 3.57 -12.94 8.19
C CYS A 82 2.26 -12.98 7.37
N GLY A 83 2.08 -13.98 6.51
CA GLY A 83 0.92 -14.10 5.63
C GLY A 83 0.88 -13.02 4.54
N VAL A 84 2.05 -12.65 3.98
CA VAL A 84 2.12 -11.74 2.83
C VAL A 84 1.50 -12.44 1.62
N ALA A 85 0.41 -11.87 1.09
CA ALA A 85 -0.43 -12.51 0.08
C ALA A 85 -0.28 -11.90 -1.33
N TYR A 86 0.47 -10.82 -1.48
CA TYR A 86 0.64 -10.12 -2.75
C TYR A 86 1.93 -10.55 -3.42
N GLU A 87 1.82 -11.00 -4.66
CA GLU A 87 2.93 -11.56 -5.40
C GLU A 87 3.99 -10.49 -5.64
N GLY A 88 3.59 -9.27 -6.02
CA GLY A 88 4.55 -8.19 -6.25
C GLY A 88 5.44 -7.87 -5.03
N LEU A 89 4.89 -7.95 -3.82
CA LEU A 89 5.68 -7.80 -2.60
C LEU A 89 6.60 -8.99 -2.35
N ARG A 90 6.11 -10.22 -2.59
CA ARG A 90 6.91 -11.44 -2.46
C ARG A 90 8.08 -11.46 -3.43
N THR A 91 7.82 -11.17 -4.71
CA THR A 91 8.83 -11.09 -5.77
C THR A 91 9.92 -10.10 -5.40
N VAL A 92 9.56 -8.87 -4.98
CA VAL A 92 10.56 -7.88 -4.59
C VAL A 92 11.38 -8.30 -3.38
N VAL A 93 10.77 -8.94 -2.39
CA VAL A 93 11.52 -9.51 -1.26
C VAL A 93 12.39 -10.68 -1.71
N ALA A 94 12.00 -11.50 -2.68
CA ALA A 94 12.78 -12.63 -3.20
C ALA A 94 13.93 -12.19 -4.14
N GLU A 95 13.81 -11.04 -4.80
CA GLU A 95 14.81 -10.50 -5.73
C GLU A 95 15.77 -9.49 -5.10
N ALA A 96 15.43 -8.88 -3.96
CA ALA A 96 16.27 -7.88 -3.29
C ALA A 96 17.69 -8.40 -2.97
N THR A 97 18.71 -7.78 -3.55
CA THR A 97 20.12 -8.16 -3.31
C THR A 97 20.78 -7.25 -2.28
N ALA A 98 21.80 -7.79 -1.61
CA ALA A 98 22.67 -7.02 -0.74
C ALA A 98 23.25 -5.81 -1.51
N ALA A 99 23.26 -4.65 -0.88
CA ALA A 99 23.85 -3.43 -1.41
C ALA A 99 25.25 -3.23 -0.82
N GLU A 100 26.09 -2.49 -1.54
CA GLU A 100 27.36 -2.03 -0.98
C GLU A 100 27.12 -0.94 0.08
N SER A 101 27.95 -0.90 1.13
CA SER A 101 27.77 0.04 2.26
C SER A 101 27.64 1.49 1.80
N HIS A 102 28.44 1.90 0.81
CA HIS A 102 28.42 3.27 0.28
C HIS A 102 27.07 3.64 -0.38
N GLN A 103 26.36 2.67 -0.96
CA GLN A 103 25.04 2.88 -1.57
C GLN A 103 23.96 3.06 -0.51
N ILE A 104 24.08 2.34 0.60
CA ILE A 104 23.16 2.45 1.74
C ILE A 104 23.38 3.79 2.44
N GLU A 105 24.63 4.14 2.74
CA GLU A 105 24.99 5.38 3.43
C GLU A 105 24.56 6.63 2.64
N SER A 106 24.70 6.60 1.32
CA SER A 106 24.31 7.71 0.43
C SER A 106 22.82 7.80 0.11
N ALA A 107 21.99 6.85 0.55
CA ALA A 107 20.55 6.88 0.30
C ALA A 107 19.90 8.13 0.93
N MET A 108 18.83 8.64 0.33
CA MET A 108 18.08 9.74 0.95
C MET A 108 17.35 9.25 2.20
N PRO A 109 17.38 10.00 3.32
CA PRO A 109 16.65 9.60 4.52
C PRO A 109 15.15 9.51 4.25
N LEU A 110 14.45 8.78 5.12
CA LEU A 110 12.98 8.76 5.09
C LEU A 110 12.38 10.08 5.59
N GLU A 111 11.19 10.39 5.10
CA GLU A 111 10.52 11.66 5.37
C GLU A 111 9.98 11.70 6.81
N VAL A 112 10.19 12.81 7.52
CA VAL A 112 9.54 13.01 8.84
C VAL A 112 8.06 13.31 8.67
N THR A 113 7.69 13.97 7.57
CA THR A 113 6.31 14.30 7.21
C THR A 113 6.08 13.97 5.74
N CYS A 114 5.00 13.24 5.44
CA CYS A 114 4.56 13.05 4.07
C CYS A 114 3.34 13.96 3.83
N PRO A 115 3.38 14.92 2.89
CA PRO A 115 2.22 15.76 2.61
C PRO A 115 1.05 14.87 2.14
N THR A 116 -0.14 15.15 2.67
CA THR A 116 -1.37 14.52 2.19
C THR A 116 -1.67 15.00 0.78
N LYS A 117 -2.01 14.08 -0.11
CA LYS A 117 -2.44 14.41 -1.46
C LYS A 117 -3.76 15.18 -1.41
N THR A 118 -3.98 16.10 -2.36
CA THR A 118 -5.28 16.74 -2.54
C THR A 118 -6.33 15.72 -2.98
N LEU A 119 -7.61 16.00 -2.72
CA LEU A 119 -8.70 15.13 -3.18
C LEU A 119 -8.64 14.91 -4.69
N SER A 120 -8.40 15.95 -5.48
CA SER A 120 -8.27 15.84 -6.95
C SER A 120 -7.13 14.93 -7.39
N ARG A 121 -5.97 14.97 -6.70
CA ARG A 121 -4.85 14.09 -6.98
C ARG A 121 -5.18 12.64 -6.64
N LEU A 122 -5.87 12.41 -5.52
CA LEU A 122 -6.33 11.09 -5.13
C LEU A 122 -7.34 10.52 -6.13
N MET A 123 -8.28 11.34 -6.61
CA MET A 123 -9.26 10.92 -7.62
C MET A 123 -8.58 10.53 -8.94
N ALA A 124 -7.55 11.27 -9.39
CA ALA A 124 -6.77 10.88 -10.57
C ALA A 124 -6.08 9.53 -10.39
N GLU A 125 -5.50 9.26 -9.22
CA GLU A 125 -4.87 7.97 -8.94
C GLU A 125 -5.89 6.83 -8.80
N VAL A 126 -7.09 7.12 -8.28
CA VAL A 126 -8.22 6.18 -8.28
C VAL A 126 -8.60 5.82 -9.72
N ASP A 127 -8.70 6.80 -10.62
CA ASP A 127 -8.99 6.56 -12.04
C ASP A 127 -7.90 5.70 -12.71
N ASP A 128 -6.62 5.98 -12.47
CA ASP A 128 -5.51 5.19 -13.02
C ASP A 128 -5.56 3.72 -12.56
N VAL A 129 -5.84 3.48 -11.27
CA VAL A 129 -5.98 2.13 -10.70
C VAL A 129 -7.21 1.44 -11.26
N TRP A 130 -8.33 2.17 -11.36
CA TRP A 130 -9.57 1.68 -11.93
C TRP A 130 -9.41 1.27 -13.40
N ASP A 131 -8.63 2.01 -14.18
CA ASP A 131 -8.29 1.68 -15.56
C ASP A 131 -7.52 0.37 -15.68
N ARG A 132 -6.57 0.10 -14.77
CA ARG A 132 -5.88 -1.20 -14.73
C ARG A 132 -6.81 -2.34 -14.32
N LEU A 133 -7.68 -2.09 -13.34
CA LEU A 133 -8.69 -3.06 -12.90
C LEU A 133 -9.66 -3.43 -14.02
N LYS A 134 -10.12 -2.47 -14.83
CA LYS A 134 -11.06 -2.72 -15.95
C LYS A 134 -10.45 -3.56 -17.07
N LYS A 135 -9.13 -3.52 -17.27
CA LYS A 135 -8.43 -4.26 -18.34
C LYS A 135 -8.41 -5.77 -18.11
N VAL A 136 -8.72 -6.23 -16.90
CA VAL A 136 -8.75 -7.66 -16.55
C VAL A 136 -10.17 -8.05 -16.12
N PRO A 137 -11.02 -8.49 -17.06
CA PRO A 137 -12.45 -8.69 -16.81
C PRO A 137 -12.76 -10.01 -16.08
N SER A 138 -11.86 -10.99 -16.12
CA SER A 138 -12.06 -12.34 -15.57
C SER A 138 -10.84 -12.80 -14.76
N PRO A 139 -11.01 -13.66 -13.74
CA PRO A 139 -9.90 -14.32 -13.03
C PRO A 139 -8.98 -15.16 -13.95
N ASP A 140 -9.48 -15.65 -15.08
CA ASP A 140 -8.72 -16.49 -16.02
C ASP A 140 -7.81 -15.69 -16.97
N ASP A 141 -7.85 -14.35 -16.93
CA ASP A 141 -7.00 -13.50 -17.76
C ASP A 141 -5.52 -13.64 -17.33
N PRO A 142 -4.55 -13.76 -18.25
CA PRO A 142 -3.13 -13.85 -17.89
C PRO A 142 -2.62 -12.70 -17.02
N ASN A 143 -3.22 -11.52 -17.11
CA ASN A 143 -2.86 -10.34 -16.32
C ASN A 143 -3.59 -10.26 -14.97
N ALA A 144 -4.43 -11.24 -14.63
CA ALA A 144 -5.20 -11.27 -13.38
C ALA A 144 -4.31 -11.32 -12.14
N GLN A 145 -3.06 -11.79 -12.28
CA GLN A 145 -2.09 -11.91 -11.19
C GLN A 145 -1.86 -10.59 -10.43
N THR A 146 -2.00 -9.45 -11.09
CA THR A 146 -1.77 -8.13 -10.47
C THR A 146 -3.04 -7.42 -10.00
N GLN A 147 -4.20 -8.05 -10.17
CA GLN A 147 -5.49 -7.50 -9.75
C GLN A 147 -5.64 -7.40 -8.22
N PRO A 148 -5.18 -8.37 -7.41
CA PRO A 148 -5.22 -8.25 -5.95
C PRO A 148 -4.54 -6.98 -5.42
N GLU A 149 -3.37 -6.65 -5.97
CA GLU A 149 -2.58 -5.47 -5.63
C GLU A 149 -3.31 -4.19 -6.00
N ASP A 150 -3.87 -4.12 -7.22
CA ASP A 150 -4.64 -2.95 -7.66
C ASP A 150 -5.93 -2.77 -6.86
N ALA A 151 -6.64 -3.86 -6.55
CA ALA A 151 -7.86 -3.78 -5.75
C ALA A 151 -7.56 -3.27 -4.33
N SER A 152 -6.45 -3.72 -3.74
CA SER A 152 -5.99 -3.26 -2.42
C SER A 152 -5.52 -1.80 -2.46
N GLN A 153 -4.86 -1.39 -3.55
CA GLN A 153 -4.50 0.01 -3.77
C GLN A 153 -5.74 0.90 -3.92
N LEU A 154 -6.78 0.44 -4.62
CA LEU A 154 -8.03 1.18 -4.79
C LEU A 154 -8.72 1.43 -3.45
N VAL A 155 -8.77 0.41 -2.59
CA VAL A 155 -9.32 0.51 -1.22
C VAL A 155 -8.58 1.59 -0.43
N ASP A 156 -7.25 1.55 -0.42
CA ASP A 156 -6.43 2.52 0.30
C ASP A 156 -6.65 3.96 -0.20
N LEU A 157 -6.71 4.15 -1.53
CA LEU A 157 -6.93 5.46 -2.13
C LEU A 157 -8.31 6.02 -1.80
N LEU A 158 -9.37 5.20 -1.84
CA LEU A 158 -10.72 5.64 -1.49
C LEU A 158 -10.85 5.98 0.01
N ARG A 159 -10.17 5.23 0.90
CA ARG A 159 -10.12 5.55 2.35
C ARG A 159 -9.34 6.84 2.62
N LEU A 160 -8.23 7.05 1.93
CA LEU A 160 -7.48 8.29 2.04
C LEU A 160 -8.31 9.47 1.52
N ALA A 161 -9.00 9.30 0.39
CA ALA A 161 -9.89 10.32 -0.14
C ALA A 161 -11.06 10.63 0.80
N SER A 162 -11.61 9.63 1.51
CA SER A 162 -12.73 9.84 2.43
C SER A 162 -12.36 10.65 3.68
N THR A 163 -11.07 10.75 4.00
CA THR A 163 -10.54 11.49 5.15
C THR A 163 -9.79 12.76 4.75
N THR A 164 -9.59 12.99 3.45
CA THR A 164 -8.98 14.20 2.90
C THR A 164 -10.02 15.32 2.81
N ALA A 165 -9.57 16.57 2.95
CA ALA A 165 -10.45 17.74 2.80
C ALA A 165 -11.22 17.69 1.46
N GLY A 166 -12.54 17.77 1.55
CA GLY A 166 -13.49 17.64 0.46
C GLY A 166 -14.85 18.26 0.82
N PRO A 167 -15.91 17.93 0.06
CA PRO A 167 -17.28 18.32 0.41
C PRO A 167 -17.63 17.91 1.85
N VAL A 168 -18.34 18.78 2.57
CA VAL A 168 -18.67 18.61 4.00
C VAL A 168 -20.07 18.01 4.22
N GLU A 169 -20.79 17.80 3.13
CA GLU A 169 -22.14 17.25 3.11
C GLU A 169 -22.13 15.81 3.63
N ALA A 170 -23.06 15.50 4.54
CA ALA A 170 -23.18 14.15 5.10
C ALA A 170 -23.38 13.07 4.00
N GLU A 171 -24.06 13.43 2.92
CA GLU A 171 -24.26 12.57 1.76
C GLU A 171 -22.94 12.24 1.05
N TYR A 172 -21.99 13.20 0.92
CA TYR A 172 -20.67 12.93 0.36
C TYR A 172 -19.92 11.87 1.18
N HIS A 173 -19.91 12.02 2.49
CA HIS A 173 -19.28 11.04 3.39
C HIS A 173 -19.95 9.66 3.32
N GLN A 174 -21.29 9.62 3.19
CA GLN A 174 -22.02 8.37 3.01
C GLN A 174 -21.67 7.69 1.68
N GLN A 175 -21.61 8.45 0.58
CA GLN A 175 -21.24 7.91 -0.73
C GLN A 175 -19.78 7.45 -0.78
N MET A 176 -18.86 8.17 -0.14
CA MET A 176 -17.46 7.75 0.00
C MET A 176 -17.32 6.46 0.82
N LYS A 177 -18.06 6.34 1.94
CA LYS A 177 -18.09 5.10 2.73
C LYS A 177 -18.60 3.92 1.91
N ALA A 178 -19.69 4.11 1.17
CA ALA A 178 -20.24 3.07 0.29
C ALA A 178 -19.23 2.65 -0.81
N ALA A 179 -18.49 3.60 -1.38
CA ALA A 179 -17.44 3.31 -2.35
C ALA A 179 -16.28 2.50 -1.73
N VAL A 180 -15.85 2.84 -0.51
CA VAL A 180 -14.85 2.06 0.25
C VAL A 180 -15.34 0.64 0.51
N ASP A 181 -16.60 0.46 0.93
CA ASP A 181 -17.18 -0.86 1.20
C ASP A 181 -17.29 -1.71 -0.07
N LEU A 182 -17.66 -1.11 -1.20
CA LEU A 182 -17.67 -1.78 -2.50
C LEU A 182 -16.25 -2.16 -2.96
N ALA A 183 -15.26 -1.29 -2.75
CA ALA A 183 -13.86 -1.58 -3.07
C ALA A 183 -13.30 -2.72 -2.19
N ASN A 184 -13.67 -2.78 -0.91
CA ASN A 184 -13.31 -3.90 -0.04
C ASN A 184 -13.88 -5.23 -0.55
N GLN A 185 -15.15 -5.23 -0.94
CA GLN A 185 -15.79 -6.42 -1.54
C GLN A 185 -15.12 -6.82 -2.85
N LEU A 186 -14.71 -5.84 -3.67
CA LEU A 186 -13.94 -6.09 -4.89
C LEU A 186 -12.60 -6.76 -4.57
N GLU A 187 -11.84 -6.23 -3.61
CA GLU A 187 -10.57 -6.81 -3.16
C GLU A 187 -10.74 -8.26 -2.70
N ILE A 188 -11.75 -8.53 -1.85
CA ILE A 188 -12.00 -9.88 -1.33
C ILE A 188 -12.26 -10.87 -2.47
N ARG A 189 -13.14 -10.54 -3.42
CA ARG A 189 -13.46 -11.43 -4.54
C ARG A 189 -12.29 -11.63 -5.48
N VAL A 190 -11.59 -10.56 -5.82
CA VAL A 190 -10.39 -10.62 -6.67
C VAL A 190 -9.32 -11.50 -6.04
N ARG A 191 -9.11 -11.39 -4.72
CA ARG A 191 -8.17 -12.24 -3.98
C ARG A 191 -8.60 -13.70 -3.89
N ALA A 192 -9.90 -13.96 -3.88
CA ALA A 192 -10.44 -15.32 -3.92
C ALA A 192 -10.43 -15.95 -5.33
N GLY A 193 -9.99 -15.21 -6.36
CA GLY A 193 -10.06 -15.67 -7.75
C GLY A 193 -11.50 -15.74 -8.27
N GLU A 194 -12.43 -15.03 -7.65
CA GLU A 194 -13.85 -15.03 -8.00
C GLU A 194 -14.18 -13.96 -9.04
N SER A 195 -15.25 -14.19 -9.80
CA SER A 195 -15.80 -13.15 -10.68
C SER A 195 -16.27 -11.94 -9.86
N ALA A 196 -15.67 -10.79 -10.14
CA ALA A 196 -16.02 -9.53 -9.50
C ALA A 196 -16.88 -8.61 -10.37
N ALA A 197 -17.39 -9.09 -11.52
CA ALA A 197 -18.12 -8.25 -12.48
C ALA A 197 -19.31 -7.47 -11.87
N PRO A 198 -20.18 -8.08 -11.01
CA PRO A 198 -21.27 -7.34 -10.38
C PRO A 198 -20.78 -6.21 -9.46
N ILE A 199 -19.74 -6.47 -8.67
CA ILE A 199 -19.17 -5.48 -7.75
C ILE A 199 -18.46 -4.37 -8.52
N ARG A 200 -17.75 -4.69 -9.61
CA ARG A 200 -17.17 -3.67 -10.50
C ARG A 200 -18.25 -2.76 -11.08
N ALA A 201 -19.38 -3.31 -11.52
CA ALA A 201 -20.50 -2.54 -12.03
C ALA A 201 -21.12 -1.63 -10.95
N ALA A 202 -21.32 -2.16 -9.74
CA ALA A 202 -21.82 -1.41 -8.59
C ALA A 202 -20.88 -0.26 -8.20
N LEU A 203 -19.57 -0.51 -8.10
CA LEU A 203 -18.58 0.52 -7.78
C LEU A 203 -18.53 1.60 -8.86
N ARG A 204 -18.56 1.23 -10.15
CA ARG A 204 -18.64 2.20 -11.26
C ARG A 204 -19.90 3.08 -11.17
N LYS A 205 -21.04 2.51 -10.79
CA LYS A 205 -22.28 3.26 -10.58
C LYS A 205 -22.12 4.22 -9.40
N SER A 206 -21.51 3.78 -8.30
CA SER A 206 -21.22 4.60 -7.12
C SER A 206 -20.35 5.81 -7.47
N CYS A 207 -19.23 5.61 -8.19
CA CYS A 207 -18.35 6.71 -8.57
C CYS A 207 -19.06 7.74 -9.46
N ARG A 208 -19.87 7.29 -10.43
CA ARG A 208 -20.65 8.20 -11.29
C ARG A 208 -21.66 9.02 -10.51
N SER A 209 -22.37 8.40 -9.57
CA SER A 209 -23.35 9.09 -8.72
C SER A 209 -22.69 10.18 -7.86
N CYS A 210 -21.53 9.88 -7.28
CA CYS A 210 -20.79 10.82 -6.46
C CYS A 210 -20.27 12.01 -7.29
N HIS A 211 -19.68 11.74 -8.47
CA HIS A 211 -19.23 12.81 -9.36
C HIS A 211 -20.39 13.72 -9.81
N GLN A 212 -21.54 13.14 -10.16
CA GLN A 212 -22.72 13.92 -10.54
C GLN A 212 -23.24 14.81 -9.41
N SER A 213 -23.06 14.40 -8.15
CA SER A 213 -23.61 15.12 -6.98
C SER A 213 -22.66 16.19 -6.43
N PHE A 214 -21.34 15.97 -6.54
CA PHE A 214 -20.33 16.76 -5.80
C PHE A 214 -19.18 17.29 -6.65
N ARG A 215 -19.19 17.04 -7.97
CA ARG A 215 -18.12 17.49 -8.88
C ARG A 215 -18.67 18.22 -10.10
N ASP A 216 -19.67 17.63 -10.75
CA ASP A 216 -20.28 18.15 -11.98
C ASP A 216 -21.29 19.27 -11.68
#